data_AF-A0A916LER0-F1
#
_entry.id   AF-A0A916LER0-F1
#
_cell.length_a   1.000
_cell.length_b   1.000
_cell.length_c   1.000
_cell.angle_alpha   90.00
_cell.angle_beta   90.00
_cell.angle_gamma   90.00
#
_symmetry.space_group_name_H-M   'P 1'
#
loop_
_entity.id
_entity.type
_entity.pdbx_description
1 polymer ?
#
loop_
_entity_poly.entity_id
_entity_poly.type
_entity_poly.pdbx_seq_one_letter_code
_entity_poly.pdbx_strand_id
1 'polypeptide(L)'
;MDWLIEAGYPIRRIDDFAEWLQRFEASLGALPDRQRRHSVLPMLLASNSQRLQPLKPTRGCSAPTDRFRAAVRAAKVGSDKDNPDIPHVSAPTIINYVTNLQLLGLL
;
A
#
# COMPACT_ATOMS: atom_id res chain seq x y z
N MET A 1 0.87 -4.52 6.14
CA MET A 1 0.94 -3.91 7.49
C MET A 1 1.89 -4.70 8.38
N ASP A 2 1.77 -6.03 8.44
CA ASP A 2 2.65 -6.88 9.24
C ASP A 2 4.13 -6.64 8.96
N TRP A 3 4.54 -6.60 7.69
CA TRP A 3 5.93 -6.31 7.34
C TRP A 3 6.48 -4.97 7.86
N LEU A 4 5.62 -3.95 8.05
CA LEU A 4 6.05 -2.68 8.64
C LEU A 4 6.21 -2.79 10.16
N ILE A 5 5.32 -3.52 10.82
CA ILE A 5 5.40 -3.79 12.27
C ILE A 5 6.63 -4.64 12.57
N GLU A 6 6.86 -5.70 11.79
CA GLU A 6 8.05 -6.55 11.87
C GLU A 6 9.35 -5.77 11.64
N ALA A 7 9.33 -4.77 10.76
CA ALA A 7 10.45 -3.86 10.52
C ALA A 7 10.64 -2.79 11.64
N GLY A 8 9.81 -2.81 12.69
CA GLY A 8 9.94 -1.93 13.85
C GLY A 8 9.16 -0.61 13.75
N TYR A 9 8.34 -0.41 12.72
CA TYR A 9 7.50 0.78 12.63
C TYR A 9 6.27 0.65 13.53
N PRO A 10 6.02 1.63 14.43
CA PRO A 10 4.96 1.52 15.43
C PRO A 10 3.58 1.77 14.81
N ILE A 11 2.95 0.71 14.31
CA ILE A 11 1.62 0.74 13.71
C ILE A 11 0.65 -0.03 14.59
N ARG A 12 -0.41 0.64 15.04
CA ARG A 12 -1.49 0.04 15.83
C ARG A 12 -2.69 -0.29 14.93
N ARG A 13 -3.30 -1.47 15.13
CA ARG A 13 -4.58 -1.82 14.54
C ARG A 13 -5.73 -1.32 15.41
N ILE A 14 -6.78 -0.84 14.76
CA ILE A 14 -8.06 -0.53 15.37
C ILE A 14 -9.06 -1.45 14.66
N ASP A 15 -9.80 -2.24 15.44
CA ASP A 15 -10.61 -3.33 14.89
C ASP A 15 -11.86 -2.82 14.17
N ASP A 16 -12.49 -1.76 14.69
CA ASP A 16 -13.63 -1.13 14.04
C ASP A 16 -13.18 -0.19 12.91
N PHE A 17 -13.71 -0.43 11.70
CA PHE A 17 -13.31 0.32 10.52
C PHE A 17 -13.75 1.80 10.58
N ALA A 18 -14.93 2.09 11.13
CA ALA A 18 -15.43 3.45 11.21
C ALA A 18 -14.63 4.27 12.24
N GLU A 19 -14.33 3.66 13.40
CA GLU A 19 -13.44 4.22 14.41
C GLU A 19 -12.04 4.48 13.84
N TRP A 20 -11.47 3.48 13.14
CA TRP A 20 -10.20 3.62 12.46
C TRP A 20 -10.21 4.79 11.49
N LEU A 21 -11.22 4.86 10.62
CA LEU A 21 -11.30 5.88 9.57
C LEU A 21 -11.42 7.29 10.16
N GLN A 22 -12.27 7.46 11.18
CA GLN A 22 -12.43 8.75 11.87
C GLN A 22 -11.11 9.22 12.50
N ARG A 23 -10.41 8.32 13.22
CA ARG A 23 -9.11 8.67 13.85
C ARG A 23 -8.02 8.90 12.83
N PHE A 24 -8.03 8.13 11.74
CA PHE A 24 -7.07 8.24 10.65
C PHE A 24 -7.22 9.59 9.94
N GLU A 25 -8.44 9.98 9.54
CA GLU A 25 -8.72 11.27 8.92
C GLU A 25 -8.32 12.45 9.83
N ALA A 26 -8.67 12.39 11.11
CA ALA A 26 -8.28 13.42 12.08
C ALA A 26 -6.75 13.54 12.22
N SER A 27 -6.06 12.39 12.30
CA SER A 27 -4.59 12.36 12.41
C SER A 27 -3.91 12.91 11.16
N LEU A 28 -4.43 12.58 9.97
CA LEU A 28 -3.96 13.13 8.71
C LEU A 28 -4.17 14.66 8.64
N GLY A 29 -5.31 15.14 9.13
CA GLY A 29 -5.61 16.58 9.22
C GLY A 29 -4.64 17.35 10.13
N ALA A 30 -4.15 16.71 11.18
CA ALA A 30 -3.21 17.28 12.14
C ALA A 30 -1.73 17.23 11.70
N LEU A 31 -1.41 16.57 10.58
CA LEU A 31 -0.03 16.48 10.08
C LEU A 31 0.51 17.87 9.70
N PRO A 32 1.84 18.10 9.80
CA PRO A 32 2.49 19.29 9.25
C PRO A 32 2.18 19.45 7.75
N ASP A 33 2.10 20.71 7.27
CA ASP A 33 1.63 21.04 5.92
C ASP A 33 2.32 20.27 4.79
N ARG A 34 3.62 19.97 4.93
CA ARG A 34 4.35 19.17 3.94
C ARG A 34 3.86 17.73 3.93
N GLN A 35 3.83 17.06 5.07
CA GLN A 35 3.35 15.67 5.17
C GLN A 35 1.87 15.57 4.81
N ARG A 36 1.03 16.50 5.26
CA ARG A 36 -0.42 16.53 4.99
C ARG A 36 -0.72 16.60 3.49
N ARG A 37 -0.03 17.47 2.74
CA ARG A 37 -0.18 17.59 1.27
C ARG A 37 0.28 16.35 0.50
N HIS A 38 1.23 15.60 1.05
CA HIS A 38 1.73 14.35 0.49
C HIS A 38 1.07 13.10 1.10
N SER A 39 0.00 13.28 1.88
CA SER A 39 -0.79 12.20 2.45
C SER A 39 -1.97 11.84 1.55
N VAL A 40 -2.72 10.80 1.94
CA VAL A 40 -3.97 10.41 1.27
C VAL A 40 -5.17 11.29 1.60
N LEU A 41 -5.02 12.29 2.49
CA LEU A 41 -6.12 13.16 2.94
C LEU A 41 -6.90 13.82 1.80
N PRO A 42 -6.27 14.40 0.75
CA PRO A 42 -7.02 15.02 -0.34
C PRO A 42 -7.93 14.03 -1.08
N MET A 43 -7.49 12.77 -1.23
CA MET A 43 -8.29 11.71 -1.85
C MET A 43 -9.47 11.32 -0.95
N LEU A 44 -9.24 11.18 0.36
CA LEU A 44 -10.31 10.86 1.32
C LEU A 44 -11.41 11.92 1.29
N LEU A 45 -11.03 13.21 1.33
CA LEU A 45 -11.97 14.33 1.27
C LEU A 45 -12.74 14.37 -0.06
N ALA A 46 -12.08 14.08 -1.19
CA ALA A 46 -12.73 14.03 -2.50
C ALA A 46 -13.73 12.87 -2.63
N SER A 47 -13.46 11.74 -1.96
CA SER A 47 -14.28 10.53 -2.03
C SER A 47 -15.46 10.48 -1.05
N ASN A 48 -15.74 11.56 -0.32
CA ASN A 48 -16.70 11.60 0.78
C ASN A 48 -16.44 10.46 1.79
N SER A 49 -15.39 10.62 2.59
CA SER A 49 -14.83 9.61 3.50
C SER A 49 -15.87 8.84 4.31
N GLN A 50 -16.95 9.50 4.75
CA GLN A 50 -18.05 8.90 5.52
C GLN A 50 -18.79 7.75 4.80
N ARG A 51 -18.65 7.62 3.48
CA ARG A 51 -19.25 6.54 2.68
C ARG A 51 -18.28 5.41 2.35
N LEU A 52 -17.02 5.52 2.76
CA LEU A 52 -16.04 4.47 2.52
C LEU A 52 -16.43 3.21 3.29
N GLN A 53 -16.21 2.07 2.65
CA GLN A 53 -16.45 0.74 3.21
C GLN A 53 -15.20 -0.11 3.01
N PRO A 54 -14.95 -1.10 3.89
CA PRO A 54 -13.88 -2.07 3.67
C PRO A 54 -14.02 -2.74 2.30
N LEU A 55 -12.90 -2.86 1.57
CA LEU A 55 -12.90 -3.58 0.31
C LEU A 55 -13.09 -5.08 0.57
N LYS A 56 -13.88 -5.73 -0.29
CA LYS A 56 -14.00 -7.20 -0.27
C LYS A 56 -12.68 -7.82 -0.73
N PRO A 57 -12.14 -8.82 -0.01
CA PRO A 57 -10.91 -9.47 -0.43
C PRO A 57 -11.12 -10.18 -1.76
N THR A 58 -10.16 -10.00 -2.68
CA THR A 58 -10.14 -10.69 -3.96
C THR A 58 -9.07 -11.78 -3.93
N ARG A 59 -9.31 -12.87 -4.66
CA ARG A 59 -8.29 -13.90 -4.92
C ARG A 59 -7.72 -13.65 -6.32
N GLY A 60 -6.53 -13.06 -6.37
CA GLY A 60 -5.87 -12.71 -7.62
C GLY A 60 -6.44 -11.46 -8.29
N CYS A 61 -6.17 -11.34 -9.60
CA CYS A 61 -6.61 -10.22 -10.43
C CYS A 61 -8.02 -10.48 -10.99
N SER A 62 -8.84 -9.43 -11.12
CA SER A 62 -10.15 -9.50 -11.76
C SER A 62 -10.06 -9.59 -13.29
N ALA A 63 -8.96 -9.12 -13.88
CA ALA A 63 -8.71 -9.17 -15.31
C ALA A 63 -7.91 -10.44 -15.68
N PRO A 64 -8.14 -11.02 -16.88
CA PRO A 64 -7.35 -12.13 -17.36
C PRO A 64 -5.89 -11.70 -17.58
N THR A 65 -4.95 -12.50 -17.08
CA THR A 65 -3.51 -12.18 -17.14
C THR A 65 -2.68 -13.25 -17.86
N ASP A 66 -3.32 -14.29 -18.40
CA ASP A 66 -2.64 -15.48 -18.94
C ASP A 66 -1.65 -15.16 -20.05
N ARG A 67 -2.06 -14.31 -21.01
CA ARG A 67 -1.20 -13.93 -22.14
C ARG A 67 0.01 -13.13 -21.69
N PHE A 68 -0.19 -12.18 -20.77
CA PHE A 68 0.89 -11.35 -20.25
C PHE A 68 1.88 -12.20 -19.44
N ARG A 69 1.36 -13.06 -18.55
CA ARG A 69 2.19 -13.99 -17.76
C ARG A 69 2.99 -14.94 -18.64
N ALA A 70 2.39 -15.48 -19.70
CA ALA A 70 3.08 -16.34 -20.67
C ALA A 70 4.22 -15.59 -21.37
N ALA A 71 4.00 -14.34 -21.79
CA ALA A 71 5.03 -13.52 -22.42
C ALA A 71 6.19 -13.19 -21.47
N VAL A 72 5.90 -12.87 -20.20
CA VAL A 72 6.91 -12.64 -19.15
C VAL A 72 7.79 -13.87 -18.95
N ARG A 73 7.17 -15.06 -18.84
CA ARG A 73 7.87 -16.35 -18.71
C ARG A 73 8.75 -16.66 -19.93
N ALA A 74 8.19 -16.52 -21.13
CA ALA A 74 8.89 -16.79 -22.38
C ALA A 74 10.10 -15.87 -22.59
N ALA A 75 9.97 -14.59 -22.22
CA ALA A 75 11.04 -13.61 -22.30
C ALA A 75 12.03 -13.68 -21.11
N LYS A 76 11.80 -14.57 -20.14
CA LYS A 76 12.59 -14.70 -18.90
C LYS A 76 12.77 -13.38 -18.16
N VAL A 77 11.71 -12.57 -18.11
CA VAL A 77 11.72 -11.28 -17.42
C VAL A 77 11.54 -11.53 -15.92
N GLY A 78 12.47 -11.03 -15.11
CA GLY A 78 12.43 -11.16 -13.65
C GLY A 78 13.83 -11.32 -13.03
N SER A 79 13.90 -11.21 -11.71
CA SER A 79 15.14 -11.43 -10.96
C SER A 79 15.47 -12.93 -10.79
N ASP A 80 14.45 -13.78 -10.74
CA ASP A 80 14.60 -15.23 -10.75
C ASP A 80 14.67 -15.73 -12.19
N LYS A 81 15.88 -16.12 -12.62
CA LYS A 81 16.13 -16.60 -13.99
C LYS A 81 15.81 -18.09 -14.17
N ASP A 82 15.71 -18.84 -13.07
CA ASP A 82 15.45 -20.27 -13.08
C ASP A 82 13.95 -20.56 -13.08
N ASN A 83 13.16 -19.67 -12.47
CA ASN A 83 11.70 -19.67 -12.53
C ASN A 83 11.14 -18.26 -12.82
N PRO A 84 11.34 -17.74 -14.05
CA PRO A 84 10.90 -16.39 -14.41
C PRO A 84 9.38 -16.30 -14.40
N ASP A 85 8.82 -15.34 -13.65
CA ASP A 85 7.38 -15.10 -13.57
C ASP A 85 7.10 -13.64 -13.18
N ILE A 86 5.82 -13.24 -13.20
CA ILE A 86 5.41 -11.94 -12.67
C ILE A 86 5.77 -11.87 -11.17
N PRO A 87 6.52 -10.85 -10.71
CA PRO A 87 6.97 -10.78 -9.33
C PRO A 87 5.82 -10.57 -8.35
N HIS A 88 5.98 -11.12 -7.15
CA HIS A 88 5.09 -10.88 -6.02
C HIS A 88 5.52 -9.63 -5.24
N VAL A 89 4.56 -8.96 -4.61
CA VAL A 89 4.88 -7.95 -3.59
C VAL A 89 5.50 -8.65 -2.39
N SER A 90 6.60 -8.12 -1.89
CA SER A 90 7.36 -8.67 -0.77
C SER A 90 7.64 -7.61 0.30
N ALA A 91 8.11 -8.04 1.48
CA ALA A 91 8.47 -7.14 2.57
C ALA A 91 9.49 -6.07 2.15
N PRO A 92 10.60 -6.39 1.44
CA PRO A 92 11.55 -5.38 0.96
C PRO A 92 10.90 -4.30 0.08
N THR A 93 9.94 -4.67 -0.78
CA THR A 93 9.22 -3.69 -1.61
C THR A 93 8.49 -2.67 -0.73
N ILE A 94 7.81 -3.12 0.33
CA ILE A 94 7.06 -2.23 1.23
C ILE A 94 8.01 -1.40 2.11
N ILE A 95 9.08 -1.97 2.64
CA ILE A 95 10.08 -1.26 3.47
C ILE A 95 10.79 -0.17 2.66
N ASN A 96 11.03 -0.40 1.37
CA ASN A 96 11.62 0.59 0.48
C ASN A 96 10.78 1.88 0.38
N TYR A 97 9.44 1.79 0.43
CA TYR A 97 8.59 3.00 0.47
C TYR A 97 8.88 3.85 1.70
N VAL A 98 8.91 3.23 2.90
CA VAL A 98 9.14 3.97 4.14
C VAL A 98 10.53 4.58 4.18
N THR A 99 11.54 3.81 3.77
CA THR A 99 12.92 4.29 3.66
C THR A 99 13.01 5.51 2.74
N ASN A 100 12.37 5.46 1.57
CA ASN A 100 12.39 6.56 0.62
C ASN A 100 11.57 7.77 1.10
N LEU A 101 10.44 7.56 1.79
CA LEU A 101 9.68 8.66 2.39
C LEU A 101 10.49 9.37 3.48
N GLN A 102 11.25 8.64 4.30
CA GLN A 102 12.18 9.23 5.28
C GLN A 102 13.30 10.02 4.59
N LEU A 103 13.91 9.47 3.53
CA LEU A 103 14.94 10.18 2.74
C LEU A 103 14.39 11.47 2.11
N LEU A 104 13.12 11.47 1.72
CA LEU A 104 12.43 12.64 1.19
C LEU A 104 11.93 13.59 2.29
N GLY A 105 12.10 13.27 3.58
CA GLY A 105 11.60 14.04 4.73
C GLY A 105 10.07 14.08 4.85
N LEU A 106 9.39 13.08 4.27
CA LEU A 106 7.93 12.93 4.27
C LEU A 106 7.42 12.02 5.39
N LEU A 107 8.34 11.44 6.19
CA LEU A 107 8.11 10.74 7.44
C LEU A 107 9.14 11.23 8.45
#